data_AF-A0A1F8DXC3-F1
#
_entry.id   AF-A0A1F8DXC3-F1
#
_cell.length_a   1.000
_cell.length_b   1.000
_cell.length_c   1.000
_cell.angle_alpha   90.00
_cell.angle_beta   90.00
_cell.angle_gamma   90.00
#
_symmetry.space_group_name_H-M   'P 1'
#
loop_
_entity.id
_entity.type
_entity.pdbx_description
1 polymer ?
#
loop_
_entity_poly.entity_id
_entity_poly.type
_entity_poly.pdbx_seq_one_letter_code
_entity_poly.pdbx_strand_id
1 'polypeptide(L)'
;MKKQYICMLAGCVALLGSVALVHAQAPASAAGTATSTAAAKRARLQGAVTAMERNFEVRITGLESLAGRIQTRIAKVQISGGDMTAASVKLAAAQTLIGEAKAELANLKKADTTMVAAARPATAFGNVKNRFAKNVTTKIKAAHAALVETIVIMKGQGASGSATSSAPTVQ
;
A
#
# COMPACT_ATOMS: atom_id res chain seq x y z
N MET A 1 30.23 10.39 13.61
CA MET A 1 30.88 10.93 12.41
C MET A 1 32.32 10.45 12.36
N LYS A 2 32.73 9.67 11.37
CA LYS A 2 34.10 9.71 10.82
C LYS A 2 34.20 8.92 9.52
N LYS A 3 34.44 9.71 8.47
CA LYS A 3 34.91 9.38 7.13
C LYS A 3 36.30 8.70 7.26
N GLN A 4 36.53 7.58 6.58
CA GLN A 4 37.19 7.45 5.27
C GLN A 4 38.72 7.23 5.32
N TYR A 5 39.11 6.15 4.62
CA TYR A 5 40.26 5.97 3.73
C TYR A 5 41.64 5.81 4.36
N ILE A 6 42.28 4.68 4.03
CA ILE A 6 43.66 4.66 3.57
C ILE A 6 43.86 3.40 2.70
N CYS A 7 44.04 3.65 1.41
CA CYS A 7 44.73 2.78 0.48
C CYS A 7 46.24 2.84 0.74
N MET A 8 46.94 1.89 0.12
CA MET A 8 48.38 1.86 -0.25
C MET A 8 49.17 0.80 0.54
N LEU A 9 49.50 -0.32 -0.09
CA LEU A 9 50.61 -0.55 -1.04
C LEU A 9 51.91 -0.92 -0.31
N ALA A 10 52.27 -2.21 -0.43
CA ALA A 10 53.62 -2.81 -0.33
C ALA A 10 53.41 -4.27 0.10
N GLY A 11 53.87 -5.31 -0.58
CA GLY A 11 54.74 -5.44 -1.73
C GLY A 11 54.99 -6.94 -1.96
N CYS A 12 55.55 -7.26 -3.13
CA CYS A 12 56.57 -8.30 -3.42
C CYS A 12 56.79 -9.43 -2.39
N VAL A 13 56.99 -10.71 -2.71
CA VAL A 13 57.58 -11.41 -3.87
C VAL A 13 57.72 -12.89 -3.45
N ALA A 14 58.00 -13.77 -4.42
CA ALA A 14 58.59 -15.12 -4.29
C ALA A 14 57.63 -16.27 -3.92
N LEU A 15 57.29 -17.16 -4.85
CA LEU A 15 58.08 -18.21 -5.54
C LEU A 15 57.83 -19.57 -4.87
N LEU A 16 57.56 -20.54 -5.76
CA LEU A 16 57.81 -21.97 -5.64
C LEU A 16 56.86 -22.80 -4.77
N GLY A 17 56.25 -23.78 -5.42
CA GLY A 17 56.11 -25.10 -4.82
C GLY A 17 54.77 -25.77 -5.05
N SER A 18 54.80 -26.78 -5.91
CA SER A 18 53.94 -27.98 -5.87
C SER A 18 52.68 -27.95 -6.72
N VAL A 19 52.87 -28.37 -7.97
CA VAL A 19 51.87 -29.10 -8.76
C VAL A 19 51.56 -30.40 -8.02
N ALA A 20 50.46 -30.42 -7.27
CA ALA A 20 49.78 -31.65 -6.89
C ALA A 20 48.66 -31.89 -7.90
N LEU A 21 48.92 -32.83 -8.80
CA LEU A 21 48.00 -33.42 -9.76
C LEU A 21 46.84 -34.09 -8.98
N VAL A 22 45.79 -33.32 -8.68
CA VAL A 22 44.53 -33.88 -8.17
C VAL A 22 43.84 -34.61 -9.33
N HIS A 23 43.64 -35.91 -9.10
CA HIS A 23 42.83 -36.78 -9.91
C HIS A 23 41.46 -36.17 -10.18
N ALA A 24 41.02 -36.34 -11.43
CA ALA A 24 39.68 -36.06 -11.90
C ALA A 24 38.60 -36.51 -10.90
N GLN A 25 37.82 -35.54 -10.42
CA GLN A 25 36.45 -35.79 -10.00
C GLN A 25 35.56 -34.88 -10.84
N ALA A 26 34.81 -35.52 -11.72
CA ALA A 26 33.81 -34.91 -12.57
C ALA A 26 32.91 -33.95 -11.77
N PRO A 27 32.51 -32.79 -12.31
CA PRO A 27 31.43 -32.03 -11.72
C PRO A 27 30.16 -32.85 -11.90
N ALA A 28 29.76 -33.61 -10.87
CA ALA A 28 28.40 -34.09 -10.70
C ALA A 28 27.49 -32.88 -10.40
N SER A 29 27.32 -32.02 -11.40
CA SER A 29 26.23 -31.05 -11.47
C SER A 29 25.01 -31.79 -11.99
N ALA A 30 23.99 -31.97 -11.15
CA ALA A 30 22.55 -31.89 -11.50
C ALA A 30 21.68 -32.74 -10.55
N ALA A 31 21.36 -32.22 -9.36
CA ALA A 31 20.18 -32.67 -8.61
C ALA A 31 19.60 -31.63 -7.62
N GLY A 32 20.07 -30.37 -7.62
CA GLY A 32 19.68 -29.36 -6.60
C GLY A 32 18.87 -28.15 -7.08
N THR A 33 18.68 -27.95 -8.39
CA THR A 33 18.21 -26.67 -8.95
C THR A 33 16.68 -26.54 -9.15
N ALA A 34 15.93 -27.65 -9.13
CA ALA A 34 14.48 -27.62 -9.36
C ALA A 34 13.70 -27.07 -8.15
N THR A 35 14.09 -27.44 -6.93
CA THR A 35 13.39 -27.03 -5.70
C THR A 35 13.64 -25.55 -5.36
N SER A 36 14.86 -25.06 -5.59
CA SER A 36 15.24 -23.65 -5.38
C SER A 36 14.42 -22.71 -6.28
N THR A 37 14.18 -23.10 -7.54
CA THR A 37 13.45 -22.25 -8.50
C THR A 37 11.94 -22.19 -8.19
N ALA A 38 11.32 -23.31 -7.81
CA ALA A 38 9.90 -23.35 -7.46
C ALA A 38 9.59 -22.59 -6.16
N ALA A 39 10.41 -22.79 -5.13
CA ALA A 39 10.30 -22.05 -3.87
C ALA A 39 10.54 -20.55 -4.07
N ALA A 40 11.57 -20.16 -4.82
CA ALA A 40 11.82 -18.76 -5.15
C ALA A 40 10.67 -18.14 -5.95
N LYS A 41 10.06 -18.89 -6.89
CA LYS A 41 8.88 -18.42 -7.63
C LYS A 41 7.69 -18.19 -6.71
N ARG A 42 7.42 -19.10 -5.77
CA ARG A 42 6.35 -18.94 -4.77
C ARG A 42 6.60 -17.71 -3.89
N ALA A 43 7.81 -17.53 -3.39
CA ALA A 43 8.18 -16.36 -2.59
C ALA A 43 8.01 -15.04 -3.35
N ARG A 44 8.35 -14.99 -4.64
CA ARG A 44 8.12 -13.82 -5.50
C ARG A 44 6.63 -13.49 -5.65
N LEU A 45 5.79 -14.50 -5.86
CA LEU A 45 4.34 -14.31 -5.98
C LEU A 45 3.74 -13.81 -4.67
N GLN A 46 4.11 -14.43 -3.55
CA GLN A 46 3.68 -13.98 -2.22
C GLN A 46 4.14 -12.55 -1.94
N GLY A 47 5.41 -12.22 -2.20
CA GLY A 47 5.93 -10.86 -2.05
C GLY A 47 5.16 -9.84 -2.89
N ALA A 48 4.72 -10.22 -4.09
CA ALA A 48 3.87 -9.35 -4.91
C ALA A 48 2.48 -9.12 -4.27
N VAL A 49 1.86 -10.15 -3.68
CA VAL A 49 0.56 -10.01 -2.98
C VAL A 49 0.72 -9.19 -1.70
N THR A 50 1.73 -9.46 -0.87
CA THR A 50 2.03 -8.68 0.34
C THR A 50 2.26 -7.19 0.02
N ALA A 51 2.92 -6.89 -1.11
CA ALA A 51 3.07 -5.52 -1.57
C ALA A 51 1.71 -4.89 -1.95
N MET A 52 0.79 -5.64 -2.56
CA MET A 52 -0.57 -5.15 -2.83
C MET A 52 -1.33 -4.89 -1.52
N GLU A 53 -1.28 -5.82 -0.57
CA GLU A 53 -1.92 -5.69 0.74
C GLU A 53 -1.49 -4.42 1.45
N ARG A 54 -0.18 -4.21 1.61
CA ARG A 54 0.37 -3.01 2.25
C ARG A 54 -0.09 -1.73 1.57
N ASN A 55 -0.10 -1.71 0.23
CA ASN A 55 -0.56 -0.55 -0.52
C ASN A 55 -2.06 -0.27 -0.31
N PHE A 56 -2.88 -1.32 -0.22
CA PHE A 56 -4.31 -1.17 0.07
C PHE A 56 -4.56 -0.71 1.51
N GLU A 57 -3.83 -1.22 2.50
CA GLU A 57 -3.89 -0.75 3.88
C GLU A 57 -3.61 0.74 3.98
N VAL A 58 -2.49 1.19 3.40
CA VAL A 58 -2.11 2.62 3.40
C VAL A 58 -3.22 3.49 2.79
N ARG A 59 -3.80 3.03 1.67
CA ARG A 59 -4.89 3.77 1.00
C ARG A 59 -6.16 3.82 1.87
N ILE A 60 -6.55 2.70 2.46
CA ILE A 60 -7.73 2.62 3.33
C ILE A 60 -7.54 3.52 4.56
N THR A 61 -6.38 3.46 5.22
CA THR A 61 -6.07 4.34 6.36
C THR A 61 -6.07 5.82 5.97
N GLY A 62 -5.59 6.15 4.77
CA GLY A 62 -5.70 7.51 4.22
C GLY A 62 -7.15 7.97 4.06
N LEU A 63 -8.04 7.09 3.59
CA LEU A 63 -9.47 7.39 3.47
C LEU A 63 -10.14 7.54 4.84
N GLU A 64 -9.81 6.70 5.82
CA GLU A 64 -10.30 6.81 7.21
C GLU A 64 -9.88 8.14 7.84
N SER A 65 -8.61 8.52 7.67
CA SER A 65 -8.10 9.81 8.13
C SER A 65 -8.83 10.99 7.49
N LEU A 66 -9.08 10.94 6.17
CA LEU A 66 -9.82 11.97 5.46
C LEU A 66 -11.29 12.04 5.94
N ALA A 67 -11.95 10.90 6.12
CA ALA A 67 -13.30 10.83 6.66
C ALA A 67 -13.38 11.46 8.06
N GLY A 68 -12.42 11.18 8.94
CA GLY A 68 -12.33 11.79 10.27
C GLY A 68 -12.18 13.31 10.21
N ARG A 69 -11.32 13.82 9.32
CA ARG A 69 -11.15 15.28 9.11
C ARG A 69 -12.44 15.94 8.60
N ILE A 70 -13.14 15.28 7.68
CA ILE A 70 -14.43 15.74 7.16
C ILE A 70 -15.47 15.78 8.29
N GLN A 71 -15.55 14.73 9.10
CA GLN A 71 -16.44 14.64 10.25
C GLN A 71 -16.21 15.81 11.22
N THR A 72 -14.94 16.09 11.58
CA THR A 72 -14.60 17.23 12.43
C THR A 72 -15.06 18.56 11.82
N ARG A 73 -14.89 18.76 10.51
CA ARG A 73 -15.32 19.99 9.83
C ARG A 73 -16.83 20.14 9.80
N ILE A 74 -17.57 19.07 9.54
CA ILE A 74 -19.03 19.04 9.61
C ILE A 74 -19.50 19.46 11.01
N ALA A 75 -18.94 18.84 12.05
CA ALA A 75 -19.30 19.14 13.43
C ALA A 75 -19.03 20.62 13.78
N LYS A 76 -17.90 21.19 13.33
CA LYS A 76 -17.59 22.61 13.55
C LYS A 76 -18.64 23.53 12.93
N VAL A 77 -19.11 23.24 11.72
CA VAL A 77 -20.13 24.09 11.06
C VAL A 77 -21.49 23.94 11.73
N GLN A 78 -21.86 22.73 12.15
CA GLN A 78 -23.10 22.49 12.91
C GLN A 78 -23.12 23.23 14.25
N ILE A 79 -21.99 23.27 14.96
CA ILE A 79 -21.85 24.07 16.20
C ILE A 79 -22.07 25.56 15.92
N SER A 80 -21.64 26.07 14.76
CA SER A 80 -21.89 27.44 14.32
C SER A 80 -23.30 27.67 13.74
N GLY A 81 -24.21 26.69 13.85
CA GLY A 81 -25.59 26.80 13.38
C GLY A 81 -25.79 26.54 11.88
N GLY A 82 -24.77 26.09 11.16
CA GLY A 82 -24.89 25.75 9.74
C GLY A 82 -25.47 24.35 9.51
N ASP A 83 -26.30 24.20 8.47
CA ASP A 83 -26.81 22.89 8.06
C ASP A 83 -25.77 22.11 7.25
N MET A 84 -25.47 20.89 7.71
CA MET A 84 -24.56 19.94 7.07
C MET A 84 -25.20 18.55 6.92
N THR A 85 -26.54 18.49 6.87
CA THR A 85 -27.29 17.22 6.83
C THR A 85 -26.91 16.39 5.61
N ALA A 86 -26.93 16.99 4.40
CA ALA A 86 -26.59 16.27 3.18
C ALA A 86 -25.12 15.80 3.16
N ALA A 87 -24.18 16.62 3.67
CA ALA A 87 -22.78 16.24 3.79
C ALA A 87 -22.61 15.06 4.77
N SER A 88 -23.36 15.05 5.88
CA SER A 88 -23.34 13.98 6.87
C SER A 88 -23.85 12.65 6.29
N VAL A 89 -24.95 12.68 5.54
CA VAL A 89 -25.48 11.49 4.84
C VAL A 89 -24.45 10.94 3.86
N LYS A 90 -23.81 11.81 3.08
CA LYS A 90 -22.78 11.37 2.12
C LYS A 90 -21.53 10.83 2.80
N LEU A 91 -21.11 11.44 3.91
CA LEU A 91 -20.00 10.94 4.72
C LEU A 91 -20.28 9.52 5.23
N ALA A 92 -21.49 9.27 5.73
CA ALA A 92 -21.87 7.93 6.19
C ALA A 92 -21.78 6.90 5.06
N ALA A 93 -22.27 7.22 3.86
CA ALA A 93 -22.13 6.36 2.69
C ALA A 93 -20.65 6.09 2.33
N ALA A 94 -19.80 7.12 2.42
CA ALA A 94 -18.37 6.96 2.20
C ALA A 94 -17.72 6.03 3.25
N GLN A 95 -18.10 6.17 4.53
CA GLN A 95 -17.62 5.31 5.63
C GLN A 95 -18.03 3.84 5.43
N THR A 96 -19.25 3.59 4.94
CA THR A 96 -19.69 2.23 4.56
C THR A 96 -18.79 1.65 3.48
N LEU A 97 -18.49 2.41 2.42
CA LEU A 97 -17.61 1.96 1.33
C LEU A 97 -16.16 1.70 1.80
N ILE A 98 -15.67 2.46 2.77
CA ILE A 98 -14.38 2.19 3.44
C ILE A 98 -14.44 0.84 4.18
N GLY A 99 -15.53 0.59 4.92
CA GLY A 99 -15.79 -0.69 5.59
C GLY A 99 -15.80 -1.87 4.61
N GLU A 100 -16.46 -1.71 3.46
CA GLU A 100 -16.46 -2.73 2.39
C GLU A 100 -15.06 -2.95 1.79
N ALA A 101 -14.26 -1.89 1.62
CA ALA A 101 -12.88 -2.02 1.16
C ALA A 101 -12.02 -2.83 2.15
N LYS A 102 -12.23 -2.64 3.46
CA LYS A 102 -11.56 -3.43 4.52
C LYS A 102 -11.97 -4.89 4.46
N ALA A 103 -13.25 -5.16 4.25
CA ALA A 103 -13.75 -6.53 4.11
C ALA A 103 -13.14 -7.23 2.89
N GLU A 104 -13.09 -6.57 1.74
CA GLU A 104 -12.44 -7.12 0.55
C GLU A 104 -10.93 -7.32 0.74
N LEU A 105 -10.26 -6.43 1.48
CA LEU A 105 -8.84 -6.61 1.80
C LEU A 105 -8.63 -7.85 2.70
N ALA A 106 -9.51 -8.08 3.67
CA ALA A 106 -9.47 -9.30 4.48
C ALA A 106 -9.70 -10.56 3.62
N ASN A 107 -10.58 -10.50 2.61
CA ASN A 107 -10.78 -11.58 1.66
C ASN A 107 -9.54 -11.82 0.79
N LEU A 108 -8.86 -10.76 0.37
CA LEU A 108 -7.60 -10.85 -0.36
C LEU A 108 -6.52 -11.55 0.48
N LYS A 109 -6.36 -11.18 1.76
CA LYS A 109 -5.41 -11.84 2.68
C LYS A 109 -5.68 -13.34 2.83
N LYS A 110 -6.95 -13.74 2.89
CA LYS A 110 -7.33 -15.17 2.89
C LYS A 110 -7.00 -15.85 1.55
N ALA A 111 -7.13 -15.13 0.44
CA ALA A 111 -6.76 -15.65 -0.87
C ALA A 111 -5.23 -15.80 -1.03
N ASP A 112 -4.43 -14.93 -0.40
CA ASP A 112 -2.97 -15.05 -0.35
C ASP A 112 -2.53 -16.34 0.34
N THR A 113 -3.06 -16.61 1.55
CA THR A 113 -2.73 -17.84 2.29
C THR A 113 -3.10 -19.09 1.49
N THR A 114 -4.26 -19.06 0.82
CA THR A 114 -4.71 -20.15 -0.06
C THR A 114 -3.79 -20.31 -1.28
N MET A 115 -3.34 -19.21 -1.88
CA MET A 115 -2.42 -19.23 -3.02
C MET A 115 -1.07 -19.84 -2.66
N VAL A 116 -0.52 -19.49 -1.49
CA VAL A 116 0.76 -20.02 -1.00
C VAL A 116 0.68 -21.53 -0.78
N ALA A 117 -0.44 -22.03 -0.28
CA ALA A 117 -0.67 -23.46 -0.07
C ALA A 117 -0.97 -24.25 -1.37
N ALA A 118 -1.33 -23.57 -2.45
CA ALA A 118 -1.79 -24.23 -3.68
C ALA A 118 -0.68 -25.03 -4.38
N ALA A 119 -1.08 -26.16 -4.99
CA ALA A 119 -0.22 -26.96 -5.87
C ALA A 119 0.22 -26.18 -7.13
N ARG A 120 -0.60 -25.22 -7.58
CA ARG A 120 -0.31 -24.32 -8.72
C ARG A 120 -0.40 -22.85 -8.32
N PRO A 121 0.59 -22.30 -7.59
CA PRO A 121 0.54 -20.92 -7.07
C PRO A 121 0.38 -19.85 -8.14
N ALA A 122 0.94 -20.04 -9.34
CA ALA A 122 0.82 -19.07 -10.44
C ALA A 122 -0.62 -18.90 -10.93
N THR A 123 -1.39 -19.99 -11.00
CA THR A 123 -2.81 -19.95 -11.36
C THR A 123 -3.63 -19.29 -10.24
N ALA A 124 -3.37 -19.65 -8.98
CA ALA A 124 -4.02 -19.06 -7.82
C ALA A 124 -3.73 -17.55 -7.70
N PHE A 125 -2.49 -17.12 -7.99
CA PHE A 125 -2.10 -15.72 -8.05
C PHE A 125 -2.91 -14.94 -9.09
N GLY A 126 -3.21 -15.56 -10.24
CA GLY A 126 -4.10 -15.00 -11.25
C GLY A 126 -5.46 -14.62 -10.66
N ASN A 127 -6.04 -15.48 -9.81
CA ASN A 127 -7.30 -15.20 -9.11
C ASN A 127 -7.16 -14.11 -8.05
N VAL A 128 -6.08 -14.13 -7.25
CA VAL A 128 -5.78 -13.05 -6.27
C VAL A 128 -5.77 -11.69 -6.98
N LYS A 129 -5.03 -11.58 -8.08
CA LYS A 129 -4.91 -10.33 -8.84
C LYS A 129 -6.20 -9.94 -9.55
N ASN A 130 -6.83 -10.87 -10.27
CA ASN A 130 -7.92 -10.54 -11.18
C ASN A 130 -9.29 -10.42 -10.51
N ARG A 131 -9.45 -10.97 -9.31
CA ARG A 131 -10.71 -10.91 -8.56
C ARG A 131 -10.53 -10.08 -7.30
N PHE A 132 -9.74 -10.57 -6.34
CA PHE A 132 -9.67 -9.96 -5.02
C PHE A 132 -9.04 -8.56 -5.05
N ALA A 133 -7.87 -8.40 -5.68
CA ALA A 133 -7.23 -7.08 -5.78
C ALA A 133 -8.05 -6.06 -6.58
N LYS A 134 -8.80 -6.51 -7.60
CA LYS A 134 -9.73 -5.64 -8.34
C LYS A 134 -10.91 -5.21 -7.50
N ASN A 135 -11.48 -6.09 -6.68
CA ASN A 135 -12.57 -5.74 -5.78
C ASN A 135 -12.13 -4.69 -4.76
N VAL A 136 -10.99 -4.91 -4.08
CA VAL A 136 -10.42 -3.93 -3.13
C VAL A 136 -10.22 -2.58 -3.82
N THR A 137 -9.62 -2.57 -5.00
CA THR A 137 -9.40 -1.34 -5.78
C THR A 137 -10.70 -0.63 -6.11
N THR A 138 -11.74 -1.37 -6.50
CA THR A 138 -13.05 -0.81 -6.85
C THR A 138 -13.70 -0.15 -5.64
N LYS A 139 -13.67 -0.81 -4.47
CA LYS A 139 -14.22 -0.25 -3.23
C LYS A 139 -13.44 0.98 -2.74
N ILE A 140 -12.11 0.97 -2.82
CA ILE A 140 -11.27 2.15 -2.52
C ILE A 140 -11.65 3.33 -3.42
N LYS A 141 -11.82 3.11 -4.73
CA LYS A 141 -12.21 4.18 -5.67
C LYS A 141 -13.60 4.73 -5.36
N ALA A 142 -14.56 3.86 -5.06
CA ALA A 142 -15.91 4.28 -4.69
C ALA A 142 -15.91 5.10 -3.40
N ALA A 143 -15.18 4.65 -2.37
CA ALA A 143 -15.02 5.38 -1.12
C ALA A 143 -14.38 6.76 -1.33
N HIS A 144 -13.30 6.83 -2.13
CA HIS A 144 -12.66 8.10 -2.47
C HIS A 144 -13.63 9.06 -3.19
N ALA A 145 -14.37 8.57 -4.20
CA ALA A 145 -15.34 9.37 -4.93
C ALA A 145 -16.44 9.91 -3.99
N ALA A 146 -16.95 9.08 -3.08
CA ALA A 146 -17.95 9.51 -2.09
C ALA A 146 -17.40 10.59 -1.14
N LEU A 147 -16.15 10.48 -0.67
CA LEU A 147 -15.52 11.52 0.16
C LEU A 147 -15.32 12.83 -0.61
N VAL A 148 -14.92 12.76 -1.88
CA VAL A 148 -14.81 13.95 -2.74
C VAL A 148 -16.16 14.63 -2.90
N GLU A 149 -17.22 13.85 -3.14
CA GLU A 149 -18.57 14.39 -3.26
C GLU A 149 -19.04 15.04 -1.95
N THR A 150 -18.75 14.43 -0.79
CA THR A 150 -18.99 15.06 0.52
C THR A 150 -18.31 16.43 0.61
N ILE A 151 -17.05 16.54 0.19
CA ILE A 151 -16.31 17.82 0.22
C ILE A 151 -16.96 18.86 -0.70
N VAL A 152 -17.45 18.45 -1.89
CA VAL A 152 -18.16 19.35 -2.81
C VAL A 152 -19.46 19.85 -2.19
N ILE A 153 -20.25 18.97 -1.58
CA ILE A 153 -21.49 19.34 -0.87
C ILE A 153 -21.19 20.36 0.24
N MET A 154 -20.17 20.09 1.06
CA MET A 154 -19.77 21.00 2.14
C MET A 154 -19.37 22.39 1.61
N LYS A 155 -18.70 22.47 0.45
CA LYS A 155 -18.36 23.76 -0.17
C LYS A 155 -19.60 24.52 -0.63
N GLY A 156 -20.59 23.81 -1.20
CA GLY A 156 -21.86 24.42 -1.61
C GLY A 156 -22.66 24.96 -0.43
N GLN A 157 -22.56 24.32 0.74
CA GLN A 157 -23.25 24.71 1.98
C GLN A 157 -22.48 25.77 2.79
N GLY A 158 -21.16 25.87 2.61
CA GLY A 158 -20.28 26.79 3.35
C GLY A 158 -20.01 28.15 2.68
N ALA A 159 -20.54 28.43 1.49
CA ALA A 159 -20.29 29.67 0.76
C ALA A 159 -21.14 30.87 1.24
N SER A 160 -22.01 30.70 2.23
CA SER A 160 -22.86 31.78 2.77
C SER A 160 -22.23 32.51 3.98
N GLY A 161 -20.90 32.58 4.04
CA GLY A 161 -20.15 33.28 5.10
C GLY A 161 -19.69 34.66 4.65
N SER A 162 -20.44 35.69 5.06
CA SER A 162 -20.19 37.13 4.96
C SER A 162 -18.72 37.55 4.89
N ALA A 163 -18.34 38.23 3.80
CA ALA A 163 -17.15 39.07 3.78
C ALA A 163 -17.39 40.28 4.69
N THR A 164 -16.94 40.22 5.95
CA THR A 164 -16.87 41.41 6.80
C THR A 164 -15.72 42.28 6.29
N SER A 165 -16.06 43.23 5.42
CA SER A 165 -15.18 44.33 5.04
C SER A 165 -14.94 45.20 6.27
N SER A 166 -13.81 45.02 6.94
CA SER A 166 -13.35 45.97 7.95
C SER A 166 -13.00 47.30 7.26
N ALA A 167 -13.81 48.33 7.48
CA ALA A 167 -13.51 49.68 7.06
C ALA A 167 -12.26 50.19 7.81
N PRO A 168 -11.33 50.90 7.16
CA PRO A 168 -10.16 51.44 7.83
C PRO A 168 -10.58 52.62 8.71
N THR A 169 -10.48 52.47 10.03
CA THR A 169 -10.56 53.61 10.94
C THR A 169 -9.24 54.36 10.88
N VAL A 170 -9.29 55.57 10.33
CA VAL A 170 -8.19 56.55 10.37
C VAL A 170 -8.25 57.24 11.74
N GLN A 171 -7.15 57.16 12.49
CA GLN A 171 -6.81 58.07 13.58
C GLN A 171 -5.39 58.59 13.37
#